data_AF-A0A0R3Q8B7-F1
#
_entry.id   AF-A0A0R3Q8B7-F1
#
_cell.length_a   1.000
_cell.length_b   1.000
_cell.length_c   1.000
_cell.angle_alpha   90.00
_cell.angle_beta   90.00
_cell.angle_gamma   90.00
#
_symmetry.space_group_name_H-M   'P 1'
#
loop_
_entity.id
_entity.type
_entity.pdbx_description
1 polymer ?
#
loop_
_entity_poly.entity_id
_entity_poly.type
_entity_poly.pdbx_seq_one_letter_code
_entity_poly.pdbx_strand_id
1 'polypeptide(L)' 'MTSTGWSWTIPEPQDRIDYIFYRSPLLFPIQSYTYQGHATVYPKPFHWKNDYPSDHFAVITTFRLM' A
#
# COMPACT_ATOMS: atom_id res chain seq x y z
N MET A 1 -9.37 20.00 -7.41
CA MET A 1 -9.64 19.26 -8.66
C MET A 1 -10.40 18.01 -8.28
N THR A 2 -11.63 17.83 -8.75
CA THR A 2 -12.44 16.64 -8.46
C THR A 2 -12.00 15.47 -9.33
N SER A 3 -12.11 14.24 -8.84
CA SER A 3 -11.73 13.00 -9.54
C SER A 3 -12.55 12.71 -10.82
N THR A 4 -13.47 13.59 -11.19
CA THR A 4 -14.36 13.47 -12.36
C THR A 4 -13.63 13.53 -13.71
N GLY A 5 -12.43 14.11 -13.77
CA GLY A 5 -11.67 14.22 -15.03
C GLY A 5 -10.99 12.94 -15.52
N TRP A 6 -10.91 11.90 -14.67
CA TRP A 6 -10.10 10.71 -14.94
C TRP A 6 -10.91 9.43 -15.15
N SER A 7 -12.24 9.51 -15.21
CA SER A 7 -13.14 8.34 -15.37
C SER A 7 -12.85 7.17 -14.41
N TRP A 8 -12.24 7.44 -13.25
CA TRP A 8 -11.72 6.44 -12.30
C TRP A 8 -10.62 5.50 -12.86
N THR A 9 -10.17 5.75 -14.08
CA THR A 9 -8.96 5.19 -14.68
C THR A 9 -7.85 6.21 -14.48
N ILE A 10 -7.26 6.24 -13.29
CA ILE A 10 -5.99 6.98 -13.12
C ILE A 10 -4.96 6.24 -14.00
N PRO A 11 -4.39 6.88 -15.04
CA PRO A 11 -3.31 6.28 -15.78
C PRO A 11 -2.09 6.30 -14.86
N GLU A 12 -1.70 5.13 -14.40
CA GLU A 12 -0.42 4.85 -13.76
C GLU A 12 0.71 5.68 -14.41
N PRO A 13 1.49 6.38 -13.59
CA PRO A 13 2.35 5.67 -12.67
C PRO A 13 1.87 5.84 -11.23
N GLN A 14 1.49 4.74 -10.56
CA GLN A 14 1.63 4.61 -9.11
C GLN A 14 3.12 4.71 -8.80
N ASP A 15 3.66 5.93 -8.80
CA ASP A 15 4.95 6.17 -8.20
C ASP A 15 4.92 5.56 -6.81
N ARG A 16 5.92 4.73 -6.49
CA ARG A 16 6.09 4.18 -5.14
C ARG A 16 6.32 5.39 -4.24
N ILE A 17 5.32 5.81 -3.48
CA ILE A 17 5.40 6.99 -2.60
C ILE A 17 5.49 6.59 -1.12
N ASP A 18 5.34 5.31 -0.82
CA ASP A 18 5.45 4.73 0.51
C ASP A 18 6.76 3.94 0.67
N TYR A 19 7.57 4.31 1.66
CA TYR A 19 8.89 3.73 1.91
C TYR A 19 9.14 3.46 3.39
N ILE A 20 9.90 2.40 3.68
CA ILE A 20 10.52 2.17 4.98
C ILE A 20 12.02 2.39 4.83
N PHE A 21 12.52 3.54 5.28
CA PHE A 21 13.96 3.77 5.41
C PHE A 21 14.45 3.19 6.73
N TYR A 22 15.61 2.53 6.70
CA TYR A 22 16.26 2.03 7.92
C TYR A 22 17.77 2.21 7.83
N ARG A 23 18.40 2.43 8.99
CA ARG A 23 19.85 2.40 9.16
C ARG A 23 20.16 1.88 10.55
N SER A 24 20.67 0.66 10.63
CA SER A 24 21.09 0.06 11.90
C SER A 24 22.13 -1.02 11.63
N PRO A 25 23.20 -1.10 12.44
CA PRO A 25 24.12 -2.23 12.37
C PRO A 25 23.52 -3.52 12.98
N LEU A 26 22.39 -3.42 13.69
CA LEU A 26 21.76 -4.54 14.41
C LEU A 26 20.43 -4.98 13.79
N LEU A 27 19.90 -4.30 12.78
CA LEU A 27 18.65 -4.70 12.10
C LEU A 27 18.93 -5.12 10.67
N PHE A 28 18.49 -6.33 10.34
CA PHE A 28 18.60 -6.86 8.98
C PHE A 28 17.22 -7.18 8.41
N PRO A 29 16.79 -6.58 7.29
CA PRO A 29 15.49 -6.88 6.69
C PRO A 29 15.53 -8.29 6.10
N ILE A 30 14.59 -9.13 6.51
CA ILE A 30 14.51 -10.52 6.02
C ILE A 30 13.34 -10.74 5.05
N GLN A 31 12.31 -9.89 5.10
CA GLN A 31 11.16 -9.97 4.21
C GLN A 31 10.46 -8.61 4.13
N SER A 32 10.09 -8.20 2.92
CA SER A 32 9.26 -7.02 2.67
C SER A 32 8.17 -7.36 1.66
N TYR A 33 6.95 -6.87 1.90
CA TYR A 33 5.82 -7.04 0.99
C TYR A 33 4.80 -5.92 1.19
N THR A 34 3.90 -5.77 0.22
CA THR A 34 2.76 -4.86 0.33
C THR A 34 1.49 -5.63 0.70
N TYR A 35 0.62 -5.03 1.49
CA TYR A 35 -0.61 -5.66 2.01
C TYR A 35 -1.82 -4.73 1.84
N GLN A 36 -2.93 -5.29 1.34
CA GLN A 36 -4.20 -4.60 1.12
C GLN A 36 -5.40 -5.41 1.61
N GLY A 37 -5.21 -6.22 2.65
CA GLY A 37 -6.23 -7.21 3.03
C GLY A 37 -6.11 -8.52 2.25
N HIS A 38 -7.08 -9.40 2.50
CA HIS A 38 -7.23 -10.71 1.85
C HIS A 38 -8.53 -10.83 1.06
N ALA A 39 -9.49 -9.91 1.25
CA ALA A 39 -10.76 -9.91 0.55
C ALA A 39 -10.64 -9.38 -0.88
N THR A 40 -11.69 -9.60 -1.67
CA THR A 40 -11.83 -8.97 -2.98
C THR A 40 -11.88 -7.45 -2.83
N VAL A 41 -11.08 -6.74 -3.62
CA VAL A 41 -11.10 -5.28 -3.69
C VAL A 41 -12.37 -4.81 -4.40
N TYR A 42 -13.19 -4.01 -3.73
CA TYR A 42 -14.35 -3.36 -4.30
C TYR A 42 -14.02 -1.91 -4.70
N PRO A 43 -14.33 -1.50 -5.95
CA PRO A 43 -14.23 -0.10 -6.35
C PRO A 43 -15.37 0.73 -5.74
N LYS A 44 -15.31 2.06 -5.89
CA LYS A 44 -16.46 2.93 -5.58
C LYS A 44 -17.70 2.51 -6.40
N PRO A 45 -18.91 2.58 -5.81
CA PRO A 45 -19.22 3.12 -4.48
C PRO A 45 -19.04 2.11 -3.33
N PHE A 46 -18.74 0.84 -3.61
CA PHE A 46 -18.72 -0.24 -2.61
C PHE A 46 -17.40 -0.40 -1.85
N HIS A 47 -16.40 0.46 -2.10
CA HIS A 47 -15.12 0.50 -1.39
C HIS A 47 -15.21 0.45 0.14
N TRP A 48 -16.34 0.87 0.75
CA TRP A 48 -16.59 0.71 2.19
C TRP A 48 -16.67 -0.75 2.67
N LYS A 49 -16.83 -1.71 1.76
CA LYS A 49 -16.81 -3.16 2.03
C LYS A 49 -15.41 -3.75 2.03
N ASN A 50 -14.40 -2.99 1.60
CA ASN A 50 -13.02 -3.48 1.60
C ASN A 50 -12.60 -3.76 3.04
N ASP A 51 -11.85 -4.83 3.23
CA ASP A 51 -11.26 -5.20 4.53
C ASP A 51 -10.03 -4.35 4.88
N TYR A 52 -9.70 -3.37 4.03
CA TYR A 52 -8.69 -2.35 4.25
C TYR A 52 -9.31 -0.95 4.10
N PRO A 53 -9.05 -0.02 5.03
CA PRO A 53 -9.70 1.29 5.07
C PRO A 53 -8.95 2.38 4.29
N SER A 54 -7.97 2.03 3.46
CA SER A 54 -7.01 2.95 2.84
C SER A 54 -7.04 2.85 1.32
N ASP A 55 -6.65 3.90 0.62
CA ASP A 55 -6.38 3.91 -0.83
C ASP A 55 -4.95 3.46 -1.18
N HIS A 56 -4.09 3.28 -0.17
CA HIS A 56 -2.72 2.77 -0.29
C HIS A 56 -2.58 1.35 0.27
N PHE A 57 -1.63 0.59 -0.27
CA PHE A 57 -1.21 -0.68 0.34
C PHE A 57 -0.26 -0.38 1.50
N ALA A 58 -0.39 -1.13 2.60
CA ALA A 58 0.60 -1.07 3.67
C ALA A 58 1.92 -1.68 3.20
N VAL A 59 3.04 -1.03 3.48
CA VAL A 59 4.38 -1.60 3.28
C VAL A 59 4.81 -2.26 4.57
N ILE A 60 5.05 -3.58 4.55
CA ILE A 60 5.41 -4.35 5.74
C ILE A 60 6.82 -4.90 5.55
N THR A 61 7.71 -4.66 6.51
CA THR A 61 9.06 -5.24 6.54
C THR A 61 9.32 -5.94 7.87
N THR A 62 9.78 -7.18 7.81
CA THR A 62 10.27 -7.92 8.98
C THR A 62 11.77 -7.73 9.11
N PHE A 63 12.22 -7.32 10.29
CA PHE A 63 13.64 -7.20 10.63
C PHE A 63 14.05 -8.31 11.60
N ARG A 64 15.22 -8.88 11.38
CA ARG A 64 15.93 -9.69 12.38
C ARG A 64 16.83 -8.76 13.20
N LEU A 65 16.72 -8.86 14.52
CA LEU A 65 17.67 -8.26 15.45
C LEU A 65 18.91 -9.16 15.55
N MET A 66 20.10 -8.58 15.40
CA MET A 66 21.40 -9.22 15.60
C MET A 66 21.90 -9.04 17.04
#